data_AF-A0AAV1DBS0-F1
#
_entry.id   AF-A0AAV1DBS0-F1
#
_cell.length_a   1.000
_cell.length_b   1.000
_cell.length_c   1.000
_cell.angle_alpha   90.00
_cell.angle_beta   90.00
_cell.angle_gamma   90.00
#
_symmetry.space_group_name_H-M   'P 1'
#
loop_
_entity.id
_entity.type
_entity.pdbx_description
1 polymer ?
#
loop_
_entity_poly.entity_id
_entity_poly.type
_entity_poly.pdbx_seq_one_letter_code
_entity_poly.pdbx_strand_id
1 'polypeptide(L)'
;MDNALYPVLFLDYLKHSIPIFNLLVARIPALLGLTVSLTYLNYRGLHIVGFSAVLLASFSLFPFIVMGILSVPRIRPQRWFAVDFGKVDWRGYFNSLFWNLNYWDKASTVAGEVEDPRKTFPKALYGAVALVVCAYLIPLLSGTGAVKTDPSEWSDGYFAEVGMLIGGAWLKWWIQAASAMSNLGLFEAEMSSDAFQLLGMSEIGMLPSVFSLRSKYGTPTVSILCSATGVIFLSWMSFQEIIEFLNFLYSAGMLLEFAAFIRLRIKKPDLHRPYKVPLETFGATMLCIPPAFLLVLVMCLASLKTYLVSGTVIIFGFLLYPALVHMKNERWFQFKTAGEPSGRFKNDLEDQPVASEEPEEINDEASTSLLSELPSSKKDKGTQISSGATTLD
;
A
#
# COMPACT_ATOMS: atom_id res chain seq x y z
N MET A 1 4.48 -2.99 -10.66
CA MET A 1 4.20 -2.94 -12.13
C MET A 1 3.16 -1.86 -12.44
N ASP A 2 2.28 -1.50 -11.50
CA ASP A 2 1.26 -0.43 -11.64
C ASP A 2 1.87 0.94 -11.94
N ASN A 3 3.07 1.22 -11.39
CA ASN A 3 3.84 2.43 -11.68
C ASN A 3 4.01 2.72 -13.18
N ALA A 4 3.99 1.70 -14.05
CA ALA A 4 4.10 1.90 -15.49
C ALA A 4 2.85 2.52 -16.13
N LEU A 5 1.68 2.37 -15.49
CA LEU A 5 0.39 2.80 -16.01
C LEU A 5 0.18 4.29 -15.88
N TYR A 6 0.56 4.87 -14.74
CA TYR A 6 0.15 6.23 -14.41
C TYR A 6 0.75 7.32 -15.31
N PRO A 7 2.03 7.26 -15.74
CA PRO A 7 2.56 8.23 -16.70
C PRO A 7 1.85 8.13 -18.06
N VAL A 8 1.47 6.91 -18.46
CA VAL A 8 0.72 6.65 -19.69
C VAL A 8 -0.68 7.25 -19.59
N LEU A 9 -1.41 6.96 -18.51
CA LEU A 9 -2.73 7.53 -18.24
C LEU A 9 -2.69 9.05 -18.18
N PHE A 10 -1.70 9.63 -17.51
CA PHE A 10 -1.50 11.09 -17.45
C PHE A 10 -1.44 11.70 -18.86
N LEU A 11 -0.64 11.12 -19.75
CA LEU A 11 -0.55 11.61 -21.13
C LEU A 11 -1.81 11.35 -21.95
N ASP A 12 -2.54 10.27 -21.69
CA ASP A 12 -3.81 9.99 -22.37
C ASP A 12 -4.92 10.99 -21.97
N TYR A 13 -4.93 11.44 -20.72
CA TYR A 13 -5.77 12.57 -20.29
C TYR A 13 -5.33 13.88 -20.96
N LEU A 14 -4.01 14.16 -21.02
CA LEU A 14 -3.51 15.37 -21.69
C LEU A 14 -3.73 15.37 -23.20
N LYS A 15 -3.76 14.20 -23.85
CA LYS A 15 -4.03 14.07 -25.30
C LYS A 15 -5.35 14.70 -25.71
N HIS A 16 -6.37 14.66 -24.84
CA HIS A 16 -7.66 15.29 -25.11
C HIS A 16 -7.56 16.82 -25.25
N SER A 17 -6.58 17.42 -24.56
CA SER A 17 -6.34 18.87 -24.56
C SER A 17 -5.24 19.29 -25.53
N ILE A 18 -4.21 18.44 -25.70
CA ILE A 18 -3.01 18.72 -26.48
C ILE A 18 -2.73 17.53 -27.40
N PRO A 19 -3.24 17.56 -28.66
CA PRO A 19 -3.13 16.44 -29.61
C PRO A 19 -1.70 16.06 -30.00
N ILE A 20 -0.70 16.89 -29.68
CA ILE A 20 0.72 16.65 -29.98
C ILE A 20 1.23 15.35 -29.34
N PHE A 21 0.67 14.95 -28.20
CA PHE A 21 1.02 13.70 -27.51
C PHE A 21 0.49 12.44 -28.22
N ASN A 22 -0.26 12.58 -29.32
CA ASN A 22 -0.63 11.47 -30.19
C ASN A 22 0.56 11.01 -31.07
N LEU A 23 1.57 11.86 -31.25
CA LEU A 23 2.78 11.52 -31.99
C LEU A 23 3.75 10.78 -31.06
N LEU A 24 4.16 9.58 -31.44
CA LEU A 24 5.12 8.76 -30.69
C LEU A 24 6.40 9.53 -30.34
N VAL A 25 6.85 10.39 -31.25
CA VAL A 25 8.06 11.23 -31.10
C VAL A 25 7.93 12.23 -29.95
N ALA A 26 6.73 12.72 -29.64
CA ALA A 26 6.49 13.62 -28.50
C ALA A 26 6.10 12.84 -27.24
N ARG A 27 5.38 11.72 -27.39
CA ARG A 27 4.89 10.88 -26.28
C ARG A 27 6.03 10.22 -25.51
N ILE A 28 7.00 9.62 -26.21
CA ILE A 28 8.09 8.86 -25.57
C ILE A 28 8.98 9.77 -24.71
N PRO A 29 9.50 10.92 -25.21
CA PRO A 29 10.28 11.83 -24.37
C PRO A 29 9.48 12.42 -23.21
N ALA A 30 8.18 12.67 -23.39
CA ALA A 30 7.33 13.15 -22.30
C ALA A 30 7.14 12.09 -21.20
N LEU A 31 6.93 10.82 -21.56
CA LEU A 31 6.87 9.71 -20.61
C LEU A 31 8.18 9.57 -19.82
N LEU A 32 9.31 9.59 -20.51
CA LEU A 32 10.62 9.49 -19.88
C LEU A 32 10.90 10.68 -18.96
N GLY A 33 10.65 11.90 -19.44
CA GLY A 33 10.82 13.12 -18.64
C GLY A 33 9.94 13.13 -17.40
N LEU A 34 8.68 12.72 -17.53
CA LEU A 34 7.75 12.59 -16.41
C LEU A 34 8.22 11.54 -15.42
N THR A 35 8.55 10.34 -15.90
CA THR A 35 9.03 9.23 -15.05
C THR A 35 10.29 9.65 -14.28
N VAL A 36 11.27 10.28 -14.94
CA VAL A 36 12.49 10.76 -14.30
C VAL A 36 12.20 11.84 -13.26
N SER A 37 11.31 12.78 -13.57
CA SER A 37 10.95 13.87 -12.65
C SER A 37 10.27 13.35 -11.39
N LEU A 38 9.32 12.43 -11.55
CA LEU A 38 8.60 11.79 -10.45
C LEU A 38 9.51 10.86 -9.62
N THR A 39 10.38 10.11 -10.30
CA THR A 39 11.42 9.30 -9.63
C THR A 39 12.36 10.18 -8.79
N TYR A 40 12.69 11.39 -9.28
CA TYR A 40 13.50 12.34 -8.53
C TYR A 40 12.76 12.89 -7.29
N LEU A 41 11.45 13.15 -7.38
CA LEU A 41 10.65 13.52 -6.21
C LEU A 41 10.65 12.42 -5.15
N ASN A 42 10.48 11.16 -5.57
CA ASN A 42 10.60 9.99 -4.70
C ASN A 42 11.98 9.90 -4.03
N TYR A 43 13.05 10.22 -4.76
CA TYR A 43 14.40 10.27 -4.19
C TYR A 43 14.56 11.36 -3.13
N ARG A 44 13.89 12.51 -3.28
CA ARG A 44 14.05 13.69 -2.41
C ARG A 44 13.48 13.54 -1.00
N GLY A 45 12.63 12.55 -0.76
CA GLY A 45 12.18 12.22 0.60
C GLY A 45 10.70 11.82 0.66
N LEU A 46 10.39 10.83 1.49
CA LEU A 46 9.03 10.31 1.67
C LEU A 46 8.05 11.37 2.21
N HIS A 47 8.51 12.32 3.03
CA HIS A 47 7.67 13.42 3.51
C HIS A 47 7.21 14.35 2.37
N ILE A 48 8.08 14.63 1.39
CA ILE A 48 7.73 15.46 0.22
C ILE A 48 6.73 14.71 -0.66
N VAL A 49 6.95 13.40 -0.85
CA VAL A 49 6.03 12.52 -1.58
C VAL A 49 4.64 12.52 -0.92
N GLY A 50 4.58 12.30 0.40
CA GLY A 50 3.33 12.29 1.15
C GLY A 50 2.57 13.60 1.05
N PHE A 51 3.25 14.74 1.26
CA PHE A 51 2.62 16.06 1.13
C PHE A 51 2.14 16.34 -0.30
N SER A 52 2.95 16.00 -1.30
CA SER A 52 2.59 16.16 -2.71
C SER A 52 1.37 15.30 -3.07
N ALA A 53 1.33 14.05 -2.62
CA ALA A 53 0.20 13.14 -2.84
C ALA A 53 -1.09 13.67 -2.20
N VAL A 54 -1.03 14.21 -0.96
CA VAL A 54 -2.19 14.81 -0.29
C VAL A 54 -2.69 16.05 -1.04
N LEU A 55 -1.79 16.92 -1.50
CA LEU A 55 -2.17 18.09 -2.29
C LEU A 55 -2.82 17.70 -3.63
N LEU A 56 -2.22 16.74 -4.34
CA LEU A 56 -2.74 16.23 -5.61
C LEU A 56 -4.10 15.56 -5.40
N ALA A 57 -4.27 14.75 -4.36
CA ALA A 57 -5.54 14.13 -4.01
C ALA A 57 -6.61 15.19 -3.68
N SER A 58 -6.25 16.20 -2.87
CA SER A 58 -7.16 17.29 -2.51
C SER A 58 -7.61 18.08 -3.74
N PHE A 59 -6.67 18.46 -4.61
CA PHE A 59 -6.98 19.12 -5.89
C PHE A 59 -7.84 18.25 -6.79
N SER A 60 -7.59 16.94 -6.83
CA SER A 60 -8.28 16.01 -7.72
C SER A 60 -9.72 15.72 -7.28
N LEU A 61 -9.97 15.69 -5.97
CA LEU A 61 -11.31 15.43 -5.41
C LEU A 61 -12.21 16.67 -5.42
N PHE A 62 -11.63 17.86 -5.28
CA PHE A 62 -12.38 19.11 -5.17
C PHE A 62 -13.38 19.38 -6.33
N PRO A 63 -13.02 19.24 -7.62
CA PRO A 63 -13.99 19.49 -8.70
C PRO A 63 -15.18 18.53 -8.65
N PHE A 64 -15.02 17.32 -8.12
CA PHE A 64 -16.13 16.39 -7.96
C PHE A 64 -17.07 16.76 -6.82
N ILE A 65 -16.55 17.36 -5.75
CA ILE A 65 -17.38 17.95 -4.68
C ILE A 65 -18.21 19.11 -5.25
N VAL A 66 -17.57 19.99 -6.03
CA VAL A 66 -18.23 21.12 -6.68
C VAL A 66 -19.28 20.63 -7.69
N MET A 67 -18.94 19.64 -8.52
CA MET A 67 -19.88 18.98 -9.42
C MET A 67 -21.07 18.40 -8.64
N GLY A 68 -20.82 17.77 -7.50
CA GLY A 68 -21.85 17.23 -6.62
C GLY A 68 -22.83 18.29 -6.15
N ILE A 69 -22.33 19.41 -5.62
CA ILE A 69 -23.16 20.54 -5.17
C ILE A 69 -23.99 21.12 -6.32
N LEU A 70 -23.36 21.36 -7.49
CA LEU A 70 -24.05 21.91 -8.67
C LEU A 70 -25.08 20.95 -9.27
N SER A 71 -24.92 19.65 -9.05
CA SER A 71 -25.83 18.63 -9.55
C SER A 71 -27.13 18.54 -8.75
N VAL A 72 -27.12 18.91 -7.45
CA VAL A 72 -28.25 18.72 -6.51
C VAL A 72 -29.59 19.18 -7.07
N PRO A 73 -29.74 20.38 -7.67
CA PRO A 73 -31.04 20.84 -8.18
C PRO A 73 -31.56 20.03 -9.39
N ARG A 74 -30.68 19.29 -10.07
CA ARG A 74 -30.98 18.54 -11.29
C ARG A 74 -31.10 17.03 -11.06
N ILE A 75 -30.73 16.53 -9.88
CA ILE A 75 -30.78 15.11 -9.56
C ILE A 75 -32.21 14.59 -9.64
N ARG A 76 -32.40 13.51 -10.41
CA ARG A 76 -33.65 12.74 -10.44
C ARG A 76 -33.37 11.32 -9.93
N PRO A 77 -33.71 10.99 -8.66
CA PRO A 77 -33.37 9.70 -8.05
C PRO A 77 -33.88 8.48 -8.81
N GLN A 78 -34.96 8.61 -9.58
CA GLN A 78 -35.50 7.53 -10.41
C GLN A 78 -34.48 7.00 -11.43
N ARG A 79 -33.53 7.84 -11.86
CA ARG A 79 -32.48 7.45 -12.82
C ARG A 79 -31.47 6.46 -12.25
N TRP A 80 -31.25 6.46 -10.93
CA TRP A 80 -30.30 5.54 -10.30
C TRP A 80 -30.74 4.08 -10.34
N PHE A 81 -32.03 3.83 -10.58
CA PHE A 81 -32.59 2.48 -10.70
C PHE A 81 -32.65 1.97 -12.14
N ALA A 82 -32.23 2.78 -13.12
CA ALA A 82 -32.23 2.39 -14.53
C ALA A 82 -30.99 1.54 -14.86
N VAL A 83 -31.08 0.22 -14.61
CA VAL A 83 -30.01 -0.75 -14.91
C VAL A 83 -30.49 -1.76 -15.95
N ASP A 84 -29.73 -1.91 -17.03
CA ASP A 84 -29.93 -2.94 -18.05
C ASP A 84 -28.90 -4.06 -17.87
N PHE A 85 -29.26 -5.08 -17.10
CA PHE A 85 -28.39 -6.23 -16.81
C PHE A 85 -27.97 -7.02 -18.05
N GLY A 86 -28.71 -6.92 -19.17
CA GLY A 86 -28.40 -7.62 -20.40
C GLY A 86 -27.22 -7.05 -21.18
N LYS A 87 -26.85 -5.79 -20.91
CA LYS A 87 -25.74 -5.08 -21.58
C LYS A 87 -24.46 -4.99 -20.74
N VAL A 88 -24.47 -5.51 -19.52
CA VAL A 88 -23.31 -5.45 -18.63
C VAL A 88 -22.24 -6.43 -19.10
N ASP A 89 -21.07 -5.91 -19.46
CA ASP A 89 -19.87 -6.73 -19.59
C ASP A 89 -19.39 -7.12 -18.18
N TRP A 90 -19.86 -8.27 -17.70
CA TRP A 90 -19.51 -8.78 -16.37
C TRP A 90 -18.01 -8.97 -16.19
N ARG A 91 -17.29 -9.39 -17.24
CA ARG A 91 -15.84 -9.61 -17.17
C ARG A 91 -15.11 -8.28 -16.99
N GLY A 92 -15.44 -7.28 -17.81
CA GLY A 92 -14.91 -5.93 -17.68
C GLY A 92 -15.25 -5.31 -16.32
N TYR A 93 -16.52 -5.40 -15.92
CA TYR A 93 -17.02 -4.87 -14.65
C TYR A 93 -16.24 -5.41 -13.44
N PHE A 94 -16.10 -6.73 -13.30
CA PHE A 94 -15.38 -7.30 -12.16
C PHE A 94 -13.89 -6.97 -12.18
N ASN A 95 -13.24 -6.92 -13.35
CA ASN A 95 -11.83 -6.53 -13.45
C ASN A 95 -11.62 -5.06 -13.08
N SER A 96 -12.46 -4.16 -13.58
CA SER A 96 -12.40 -2.74 -13.25
C SER A 96 -12.73 -2.49 -11.78
N LEU A 97 -13.75 -3.15 -11.23
CA LEU A 97 -14.12 -3.05 -9.82
C LEU A 97 -12.97 -3.54 -8.92
N PHE A 98 -12.35 -4.67 -9.30
CA PHE A 98 -11.20 -5.21 -8.59
C PHE A 98 -10.05 -4.21 -8.61
N TRP A 99 -9.63 -3.74 -9.77
CA TRP A 99 -8.52 -2.80 -9.89
C TRP A 99 -8.76 -1.51 -9.08
N ASN A 100 -9.99 -0.98 -9.08
CA ASN A 100 -10.35 0.25 -8.35
C ASN A 100 -10.32 0.12 -6.82
N LEU A 101 -10.55 -1.08 -6.26
CA LEU A 101 -10.77 -1.27 -4.82
C LEU A 101 -9.66 -2.08 -4.11
N ASN A 102 -8.64 -2.54 -4.82
CA ASN A 102 -7.54 -3.33 -4.25
C ASN A 102 -6.33 -2.48 -3.87
N TYR A 103 -5.23 -3.15 -3.48
CA TYR A 103 -3.92 -2.55 -3.15
C TYR A 103 -3.82 -1.85 -1.79
N TRP A 104 -4.74 -2.16 -0.86
CA TRP A 104 -4.71 -1.58 0.49
C TRP A 104 -3.51 -2.04 1.35
N ASP A 105 -2.91 -3.18 1.02
CA ASP A 105 -1.68 -3.74 1.61
C ASP A 105 -0.45 -2.87 1.32
N LYS A 106 -0.45 -2.08 0.24
CA LYS A 106 0.66 -1.16 -0.10
C LYS A 106 0.96 -0.18 1.02
N ALA A 107 -0.07 0.33 1.70
CA ALA A 107 0.11 1.21 2.86
C ALA A 107 0.93 0.55 3.98
N SER A 108 0.90 -0.79 4.10
CA SER A 108 1.67 -1.51 5.12
C SER A 108 3.18 -1.52 4.86
N THR A 109 3.61 -1.34 3.60
CA THR A 109 5.05 -1.35 3.24
C THR A 109 5.80 -0.15 3.82
N VAL A 110 5.10 0.96 4.04
CA VAL A 110 5.62 2.19 4.64
C VAL A 110 5.28 2.31 6.12
N ALA A 111 4.66 1.28 6.73
CA ALA A 111 4.25 1.33 8.14
C ALA A 111 5.43 1.51 9.10
N GLY A 112 6.66 1.11 8.71
CA GLY A 112 7.88 1.36 9.49
C GLY A 112 8.29 2.84 9.55
N GLU A 113 7.79 3.67 8.65
CA GLU A 113 8.07 5.11 8.58
C GLU A 113 6.95 5.95 9.22
N VAL A 114 5.92 5.31 9.77
CA VAL A 114 4.78 5.97 10.42
C VAL A 114 5.05 6.15 11.90
N GLU A 115 4.77 7.34 12.43
CA GLU A 115 4.82 7.61 13.88
C GLU A 115 3.65 6.90 14.60
N ASP A 116 3.97 6.12 15.65
CA ASP A 116 3.04 5.26 16.40
C ASP A 116 2.07 4.48 15.47
N PRO A 117 2.57 3.53 14.65
CA PRO A 117 1.75 2.80 13.67
C PRO A 117 0.55 2.11 14.32
N ARG A 118 0.67 1.72 15.60
CA ARG A 118 -0.38 1.05 16.36
C ARG A 118 -1.67 1.88 16.44
N LYS A 119 -1.56 3.19 16.58
CA LYS A 119 -2.73 4.09 16.69
C LYS A 119 -3.02 4.83 15.39
N THR A 120 -1.98 5.24 14.67
CA THR A 120 -2.11 6.05 13.45
C THR A 120 -2.66 5.23 12.30
N PHE A 121 -2.17 4.00 12.12
CA PHE A 121 -2.54 3.17 10.97
C PHE A 121 -4.04 2.80 10.94
N PRO A 122 -4.66 2.31 12.03
CA PRO A 122 -6.10 2.02 12.01
C PRO A 122 -6.96 3.26 11.77
N LYS A 123 -6.62 4.40 12.39
CA LYS A 123 -7.35 5.67 12.21
C LYS A 123 -7.28 6.17 10.77
N ALA A 124 -6.08 6.13 10.18
CA ALA A 124 -5.87 6.48 8.79
C ALA A 124 -6.67 5.57 7.85
N LEU A 125 -6.70 4.26 8.12
CA LEU A 125 -7.44 3.29 7.32
C LEU A 125 -8.96 3.56 7.34
N TYR A 126 -9.55 3.85 8.51
CA TYR A 126 -10.97 4.22 8.61
C TYR A 126 -11.29 5.51 7.85
N GLY A 127 -10.42 6.53 7.99
CA GLY A 127 -10.56 7.79 7.26
C GLY A 127 -10.46 7.59 5.75
N ALA A 128 -9.51 6.78 5.29
CA ALA A 128 -9.32 6.44 3.89
C ALA A 128 -10.54 5.69 3.32
N VAL A 129 -11.09 4.70 4.03
CA VAL A 129 -12.30 3.99 3.59
C VAL A 129 -13.48 4.95 3.43
N ALA A 130 -13.72 5.83 4.42
CA ALA A 130 -14.79 6.81 4.34
C ALA A 130 -14.58 7.78 3.16
N LEU A 131 -13.35 8.26 2.97
CA LEU A 131 -12.98 9.14 1.85
C LEU A 131 -13.22 8.46 0.50
N VAL A 132 -12.78 7.21 0.35
CA VAL A 132 -12.95 6.41 -0.88
C VAL A 132 -14.43 6.20 -1.19
N VAL A 133 -15.24 5.79 -0.21
CA VAL A 133 -16.68 5.62 -0.40
C VAL A 133 -17.33 6.91 -0.89
N CYS A 134 -17.02 8.05 -0.27
CA CYS A 134 -17.50 9.35 -0.71
C CYS A 134 -17.01 9.73 -2.11
N ALA A 135 -15.72 9.49 -2.40
CA ALA A 135 -15.09 9.80 -3.68
C ALA A 135 -15.67 8.99 -4.84
N TYR A 136 -16.16 7.77 -4.62
CA TYR A 136 -16.89 7.01 -5.64
C TYR A 136 -18.36 7.40 -5.73
N LEU A 137 -19.06 7.51 -4.59
CA LEU A 137 -20.51 7.75 -4.58
C LEU A 137 -20.88 9.15 -5.05
N ILE A 138 -20.17 10.19 -4.63
CA ILE A 138 -20.52 11.59 -4.96
C ILE A 138 -20.50 11.81 -6.48
N PRO A 139 -19.40 11.55 -7.22
CA PRO A 139 -19.39 11.72 -8.67
C PRO A 139 -20.44 10.85 -9.37
N LEU A 140 -20.57 9.59 -8.96
CA LEU A 140 -21.45 8.63 -9.61
C LEU A 140 -22.91 9.04 -9.49
N LEU A 141 -23.38 9.36 -8.28
CA LEU A 141 -24.76 9.80 -8.02
C LEU A 141 -25.05 11.13 -8.71
N SER A 142 -24.08 12.04 -8.72
CA SER A 142 -24.19 13.35 -9.37
C SER A 142 -24.33 13.22 -10.89
N GLY A 143 -23.45 12.44 -11.52
CA GLY A 143 -23.43 12.26 -12.97
C GLY A 143 -24.66 11.52 -13.48
N THR A 144 -24.96 10.35 -12.91
CA THR A 144 -26.10 9.52 -13.32
C THR A 144 -27.45 10.10 -12.91
N GLY A 145 -27.49 10.86 -11.81
CA GLY A 145 -28.71 11.50 -11.31
C GLY A 145 -29.08 12.76 -12.07
N ALA A 146 -28.11 13.65 -12.31
CA ALA A 146 -28.36 14.96 -12.91
C ALA A 146 -28.46 14.93 -14.44
N VAL A 147 -27.68 14.09 -15.10
CA VAL A 147 -27.60 14.04 -16.57
C VAL A 147 -28.25 12.76 -17.09
N LYS A 148 -29.00 12.87 -18.20
CA LYS A 148 -29.47 11.67 -18.93
C LYS A 148 -28.36 11.27 -19.90
N THR A 149 -27.56 10.29 -19.52
CA THR A 149 -26.48 9.74 -20.35
C THR A 149 -26.86 8.34 -20.82
N ASP A 150 -26.48 7.99 -22.04
CA ASP A 150 -26.56 6.60 -22.50
C ASP A 150 -25.41 5.83 -21.83
N PRO A 151 -25.67 4.65 -21.21
CA PRO A 151 -24.61 3.79 -20.70
C PRO A 151 -23.47 3.53 -21.71
N SER A 152 -23.74 3.52 -23.02
CA SER A 152 -22.71 3.31 -24.04
C SER A 152 -21.72 4.46 -24.19
N GLU A 153 -22.02 5.65 -23.69
CA GLU A 153 -21.13 6.82 -23.77
C GLU A 153 -20.09 6.85 -22.64
N TRP A 154 -20.31 6.08 -21.57
CA TRP A 154 -19.41 6.01 -20.43
C TRP A 154 -18.11 5.32 -20.82
N SER A 155 -17.11 6.15 -21.12
CA SER A 155 -15.74 5.77 -21.45
C SER A 155 -14.75 6.53 -20.55
N ASP A 156 -13.47 6.19 -20.67
CA ASP A 156 -12.42 6.83 -19.87
C ASP A 156 -12.45 8.36 -20.03
N GLY A 157 -12.46 9.08 -18.91
CA GLY A 157 -12.54 10.54 -18.89
C GLY A 157 -13.92 11.15 -19.12
N TYR A 158 -14.97 10.35 -19.31
CA TYR A 158 -16.34 10.84 -19.58
C TYR A 158 -16.92 11.74 -18.47
N PHE A 159 -16.42 11.64 -17.23
CA PHE A 159 -16.77 12.57 -16.15
C PHE A 159 -16.49 14.04 -16.49
N ALA A 160 -15.53 14.33 -17.37
CA ALA A 160 -15.28 15.68 -17.85
C ALA A 160 -16.46 16.22 -18.67
N GLU A 161 -17.08 15.39 -19.51
CA GLU A 161 -18.27 15.77 -20.29
C GLU A 161 -19.50 15.91 -19.38
N VAL A 162 -19.65 15.03 -18.40
CA VAL A 162 -20.67 15.18 -17.34
C VAL A 162 -20.50 16.51 -16.61
N GLY A 163 -19.26 16.86 -16.24
CA GLY A 163 -18.94 18.16 -15.65
C GLY A 163 -19.29 19.34 -16.57
N MET A 164 -19.07 19.20 -17.88
CA MET A 164 -19.48 20.20 -18.87
C MET A 164 -21.01 20.41 -18.85
N LEU A 165 -21.78 19.32 -18.82
CA LEU A 165 -23.24 19.37 -18.83
C LEU A 165 -23.83 19.92 -17.52
N ILE A 166 -23.15 19.71 -16.39
CA ILE A 166 -23.58 20.20 -15.07
C ILE A 166 -23.13 21.63 -14.82
N GLY A 167 -21.84 21.92 -14.97
CA GLY A 167 -21.21 23.17 -14.54
C GLY A 167 -20.70 24.06 -15.68
N GLY A 168 -20.60 23.55 -16.91
CA GLY A 168 -20.03 24.27 -18.06
C GLY A 168 -18.54 23.99 -18.29
N ALA A 169 -17.95 24.70 -19.25
CA ALA A 169 -16.59 24.41 -19.75
C ALA A 169 -15.50 24.50 -18.69
N TRP A 170 -15.59 25.42 -17.72
CA TRP A 170 -14.60 25.54 -16.66
C TRP A 170 -14.52 24.27 -15.78
N LEU A 171 -15.66 23.63 -15.51
CA LEU A 171 -15.71 22.41 -14.71
C LEU A 171 -15.17 21.21 -15.50
N LYS A 172 -15.42 21.16 -16.82
CA LYS A 172 -14.81 20.18 -17.72
C LYS A 172 -13.28 20.23 -17.65
N TRP A 173 -12.71 21.40 -17.88
CA TRP A 173 -11.25 21.58 -17.88
C TRP A 173 -10.64 21.28 -16.51
N TRP A 174 -11.34 21.66 -15.42
CA TRP A 174 -10.89 21.35 -14.08
C TRP A 174 -10.90 19.84 -13.79
N ILE A 175 -11.98 19.13 -14.12
CA ILE A 175 -12.05 17.67 -13.96
C ILE A 175 -10.96 16.98 -14.78
N GLN A 176 -10.71 17.40 -16.03
CA GLN A 176 -9.63 16.83 -16.84
C GLN A 176 -8.25 17.05 -16.22
N ALA A 177 -7.97 18.27 -15.75
CA ALA A 177 -6.71 18.57 -15.08
C ALA A 177 -6.56 17.78 -13.76
N ALA A 178 -7.64 17.66 -12.98
CA ALA A 178 -7.70 16.85 -11.77
C ALA A 178 -7.44 15.37 -12.06
N SER A 179 -8.10 14.79 -13.07
CA SER A 179 -7.87 13.39 -13.47
C SER A 179 -6.42 13.16 -13.90
N ALA A 180 -5.83 14.07 -14.69
CA ALA A 180 -4.41 13.99 -15.02
C ALA A 180 -3.54 14.04 -13.74
N MET A 181 -3.68 15.08 -12.92
CA MET A 181 -2.89 15.28 -11.69
C MET A 181 -3.03 14.12 -10.70
N SER A 182 -4.20 13.46 -10.62
CA SER A 182 -4.40 12.29 -9.77
C SER A 182 -3.45 11.15 -10.13
N ASN A 183 -3.22 10.90 -11.42
CA ASN A 183 -2.28 9.86 -11.88
C ASN A 183 -0.84 10.14 -11.41
N LEU A 184 -0.43 11.40 -11.32
CA LEU A 184 0.88 11.76 -10.76
C LEU A 184 0.96 11.39 -9.27
N GLY A 185 -0.12 11.65 -8.52
CA GLY A 185 -0.21 11.29 -7.11
C GLY A 185 -0.16 9.78 -6.89
N LEU A 186 -0.86 9.00 -7.73
CA LEU A 186 -0.80 7.54 -7.68
C LEU A 186 0.61 7.01 -8.00
N PHE A 187 1.27 7.55 -9.04
CA PHE A 187 2.65 7.17 -9.34
C PHE A 187 3.60 7.40 -8.16
N GLU A 188 3.51 8.58 -7.54
CA GLU A 188 4.38 8.92 -6.41
C GLU A 188 4.16 7.98 -5.22
N ALA A 189 2.90 7.70 -4.87
CA ALA A 189 2.55 6.82 -3.76
C ALA A 189 2.99 5.36 -4.02
N GLU A 190 2.72 4.84 -5.22
CA GLU A 190 3.04 3.46 -5.59
C GLU A 190 4.55 3.25 -5.77
N MET A 191 5.27 4.21 -6.33
CA MET A 191 6.73 4.16 -6.45
C MET A 191 7.40 4.11 -5.08
N SER A 192 6.91 4.93 -4.14
CA SER A 192 7.35 4.89 -2.75
C SER A 192 7.06 3.52 -2.12
N SER A 193 5.82 3.03 -2.19
CA SER A 193 5.46 1.73 -1.62
C SER A 193 6.35 0.59 -2.15
N ASP A 194 6.54 0.51 -3.47
CA ASP A 194 7.38 -0.53 -4.09
C ASP A 194 8.85 -0.44 -3.62
N ALA A 195 9.39 0.79 -3.53
CA ALA A 195 10.77 0.99 -3.11
C ALA A 195 10.99 0.63 -1.62
N PHE A 196 10.05 0.97 -0.76
CA PHE A 196 10.09 0.64 0.67
C PHE A 196 9.84 -0.86 0.93
N GLN A 197 9.07 -1.53 0.08
CA GLN A 197 8.92 -2.99 0.13
C GLN A 197 10.27 -3.69 -0.12
N LEU A 198 11.02 -3.29 -1.16
CA LEU A 198 12.35 -3.86 -1.45
C LEU A 198 13.36 -3.57 -0.32
N LEU A 199 13.31 -2.37 0.24
CA LEU A 199 14.09 -1.97 1.41
C LEU A 199 13.79 -2.90 2.60
N GLY A 200 12.53 -3.10 2.95
CA GLY A 200 12.12 -3.99 4.04
C GLY A 200 12.57 -5.43 3.83
N MET A 201 12.45 -5.96 2.61
CA MET A 201 12.95 -7.29 2.25
C MET A 201 14.48 -7.40 2.40
N SER A 202 15.22 -6.34 2.09
CA SER A 202 16.67 -6.29 2.25
C SER A 202 17.09 -6.19 3.72
N GLU A 203 16.36 -5.41 4.53
CA GLU A 203 16.61 -5.25 5.97
C GLU A 203 16.44 -6.56 6.76
N ILE A 204 15.50 -7.42 6.36
CA ILE A 204 15.33 -8.77 6.93
C ILE A 204 16.23 -9.84 6.27
N GLY A 205 17.11 -9.45 5.35
CA GLY A 205 18.10 -10.33 4.73
C GLY A 205 17.56 -11.29 3.68
N MET A 206 16.41 -10.98 3.06
CA MET A 206 15.85 -11.70 1.91
C MET A 206 16.46 -11.24 0.58
N LEU A 207 16.84 -9.95 0.48
CA LEU A 207 17.52 -9.36 -0.67
C LEU A 207 18.92 -8.86 -0.30
N PRO A 208 19.83 -8.67 -1.28
CA PRO A 208 21.13 -8.08 -1.04
C PRO A 208 21.03 -6.73 -0.33
N SER A 209 22.02 -6.42 0.53
CA SER A 209 22.05 -5.20 1.37
C SER A 209 22.06 -3.90 0.55
N VAL A 210 22.40 -3.97 -0.73
CA VAL A 210 22.39 -2.86 -1.68
C VAL A 210 20.99 -2.19 -1.76
N PHE A 211 19.92 -2.97 -1.62
CA PHE A 211 18.54 -2.44 -1.59
C PHE A 211 18.18 -1.75 -0.26
N SER A 212 18.96 -1.99 0.80
CA SER A 212 18.80 -1.30 2.09
C SER A 212 19.58 0.02 2.20
N LEU A 213 20.31 0.40 1.15
CA LEU A 213 21.08 1.64 1.12
C LEU A 213 20.14 2.85 1.01
N ARG A 214 20.08 3.62 2.10
CA ARG A 214 19.32 4.85 2.18
C ARG A 214 20.16 6.03 1.68
N SER A 215 19.52 6.96 0.98
CA SER A 215 20.10 8.22 0.53
C SER A 215 20.29 9.20 1.70
N LYS A 216 20.89 10.37 1.44
CA LYS A 216 20.91 11.50 2.39
C LYS A 216 19.52 11.98 2.83
N TYR A 217 18.47 11.63 2.09
CA TYR A 217 17.08 11.97 2.38
C TYR A 217 16.31 10.81 3.03
N GLY A 218 16.98 9.71 3.39
CA GLY A 218 16.37 8.55 4.05
C GLY A 218 15.67 7.56 3.12
N THR A 219 15.73 7.77 1.80
CA THR A 219 15.00 6.99 0.78
C THR A 219 15.88 5.89 0.14
N PRO A 220 15.34 4.71 -0.18
CA PRO A 220 16.12 3.60 -0.74
C PRO A 220 16.39 3.80 -2.23
N THR A 221 17.51 4.45 -2.56
CA THR A 221 17.83 4.89 -3.94
C THR A 221 17.85 3.74 -4.94
N VAL A 222 18.48 2.63 -4.58
CA VAL A 222 18.62 1.47 -5.48
C VAL A 222 17.27 0.82 -5.72
N SER A 223 16.43 0.73 -4.69
CA SER A 223 15.05 0.23 -4.81
C SER A 223 14.21 1.13 -5.71
N ILE A 224 14.31 2.46 -5.57
CA ILE A 224 13.64 3.42 -6.45
C ILE A 224 14.07 3.22 -7.91
N LEU A 225 15.38 3.12 -8.17
CA LEU A 225 15.90 2.90 -9.53
C LEU A 225 15.44 1.55 -10.10
N CYS A 226 15.43 0.49 -9.30
CA CYS A 226 14.92 -0.82 -9.69
C CYS A 226 13.42 -0.80 -10.02
N SER A 227 12.62 -0.05 -9.26
CA SER A 227 11.20 0.13 -9.56
C SER A 227 10.99 0.94 -10.84
N ALA A 228 11.81 1.97 -11.07
CA ALA A 228 11.77 2.79 -12.28
C ALA A 228 12.19 2.02 -13.55
N THR A 229 13.12 1.07 -13.47
CA THR A 229 13.45 0.21 -14.63
C THR A 229 12.28 -0.69 -15.03
N GLY A 230 11.51 -1.18 -14.04
CA GLY A 230 10.28 -1.93 -14.28
C GLY A 230 9.25 -1.13 -15.09
N VAL A 231 9.14 0.18 -14.83
CA VAL A 231 8.27 1.10 -15.59
C VAL A 231 8.68 1.16 -17.06
N ILE A 232 9.97 1.32 -17.32
CA ILE A 232 10.50 1.37 -18.70
C ILE A 232 10.27 0.04 -19.40
N PHE A 233 10.53 -1.08 -18.71
CA PHE A 233 10.36 -2.41 -19.28
C PHE A 233 8.91 -2.75 -19.59
N LEU A 234 7.92 -2.15 -18.92
CA LEU A 234 6.51 -2.43 -19.15
C LEU A 234 5.83 -1.43 -20.10
N SER A 235 6.52 -0.35 -20.47
CA SER A 235 5.97 0.75 -21.28
C SER A 235 5.51 0.38 -22.69
N TRP A 236 5.88 -0.79 -23.21
CA TRP A 236 5.47 -1.29 -24.54
C TRP A 236 4.19 -2.14 -24.54
N MET A 237 3.68 -2.51 -23.37
CA MET A 237 2.46 -3.31 -23.24
C MET A 237 1.20 -2.42 -23.21
N SER A 238 0.05 -2.99 -23.57
CA SER A 238 -1.23 -2.26 -23.47
C SER A 238 -1.71 -2.15 -22.01
N PHE A 239 -2.49 -1.09 -21.71
CA PHE A 239 -3.07 -0.86 -20.39
C PHE A 239 -3.83 -2.08 -19.86
N GLN A 240 -4.67 -2.68 -20.69
CA GLN A 240 -5.48 -3.84 -20.32
C GLN A 240 -4.64 -5.07 -20.00
N GLU A 241 -3.56 -5.31 -20.74
CA GLU A 241 -2.64 -6.43 -20.49
C GLU A 241 -1.87 -6.23 -19.19
N ILE A 242 -1.40 -5.01 -18.92
CA ILE A 242 -0.69 -4.68 -17.70
C ILE A 242 -1.61 -4.91 -16.49
N ILE A 243 -2.84 -4.39 -16.50
CA ILE A 243 -3.82 -4.60 -15.42
C ILE A 243 -4.14 -6.09 -15.23
N GLU A 244 -4.31 -6.85 -16.31
CA GLU A 244 -4.63 -8.27 -16.18
C GLU A 244 -3.49 -9.05 -15.51
N PHE A 245 -2.24 -8.79 -15.88
CA PHE A 245 -1.06 -9.43 -15.27
C PHE A 245 -0.91 -9.01 -13.80
N LEU A 246 -1.12 -7.73 -13.52
CA LEU A 246 -1.08 -7.14 -12.20
C LEU A 246 -2.11 -7.78 -11.26
N ASN A 247 -3.37 -7.77 -11.66
CA ASN A 247 -4.46 -8.34 -10.88
C ASN A 247 -4.21 -9.82 -10.58
N PHE A 248 -3.67 -10.57 -11.54
CA PHE A 248 -3.33 -11.98 -11.34
C PHE A 248 -2.23 -12.18 -10.29
N LEU A 249 -1.09 -11.50 -10.45
CA LEU A 249 0.05 -11.62 -9.52
C LEU A 249 -0.31 -11.11 -8.13
N TYR A 250 -1.04 -10.00 -8.05
CA TYR A 250 -1.57 -9.45 -6.81
C TYR A 250 -2.50 -10.45 -6.11
N SER A 251 -3.42 -11.06 -6.86
CA SER A 251 -4.34 -12.08 -6.32
C SER A 251 -3.59 -13.27 -5.73
N ALA A 252 -2.55 -13.76 -6.40
CA ALA A 252 -1.71 -14.83 -5.88
C ALA A 252 -0.98 -14.42 -4.58
N GLY A 253 -0.44 -13.20 -4.52
CA GLY A 253 0.20 -12.64 -3.33
C GLY A 253 -0.75 -12.52 -2.14
N MET A 254 -1.93 -11.91 -2.35
CA MET A 254 -2.95 -11.73 -1.31
C MET A 254 -3.48 -13.06 -0.76
N LEU A 255 -3.62 -14.09 -1.60
CA LEU A 255 -3.99 -15.42 -1.13
C LEU A 255 -2.92 -16.02 -0.19
N LEU A 256 -1.63 -15.81 -0.50
CA LEU A 256 -0.53 -16.20 0.37
C LEU A 256 -0.51 -15.39 1.67
N GLU A 257 -0.82 -14.10 1.62
CA GLU A 257 -0.94 -13.24 2.81
C GLU A 257 -2.07 -13.69 3.72
N PHE A 258 -3.26 -13.98 3.18
CA PHE A 258 -4.38 -14.53 3.96
C PHE A 258 -4.04 -15.89 4.57
N ALA A 259 -3.39 -16.77 3.79
CA ALA A 259 -2.92 -18.05 4.29
C ALA A 259 -1.89 -17.89 5.42
N ALA A 260 -0.94 -16.96 5.28
CA ALA A 260 0.06 -16.66 6.29
C ALA A 260 -0.58 -16.05 7.55
N PHE A 261 -1.53 -15.13 7.41
CA PHE A 261 -2.28 -14.53 8.50
C PHE A 261 -3.00 -15.57 9.35
N ILE A 262 -3.77 -16.46 8.72
CA ILE A 262 -4.50 -17.54 9.40
C ILE A 262 -3.51 -18.52 10.03
N ARG A 263 -2.47 -18.95 9.29
CA ARG A 263 -1.46 -19.90 9.79
C ARG A 263 -0.70 -19.35 11.00
N LEU A 264 -0.30 -18.08 10.99
CA LEU A 264 0.37 -17.43 12.12
C LEU A 264 -0.55 -17.27 13.32
N ARG A 265 -1.85 -17.07 13.10
CA ARG A 265 -2.85 -17.03 14.17
C ARG A 265 -3.01 -18.37 14.89
N ILE A 266 -2.92 -19.47 14.14
CA ILE A 266 -3.02 -20.83 14.70
C ILE A 266 -1.70 -21.27 15.33
N LYS A 267 -0.56 -21.11 14.64
CA LYS A 267 0.73 -21.66 15.07
C LYS A 267 1.44 -20.82 16.13
N LYS A 268 1.19 -19.52 16.17
CA LYS A 268 1.87 -18.58 17.06
C LYS A 268 0.86 -17.60 17.68
N PRO A 269 -0.04 -18.08 18.56
CA PRO A 269 -1.08 -17.26 19.17
C PRO A 269 -0.51 -16.17 20.10
N ASP A 270 0.59 -16.47 20.79
CA ASP A 270 1.18 -15.62 21.84
C ASP A 270 2.11 -14.52 21.29
N LEU A 271 2.32 -14.45 19.97
CA LEU A 271 3.09 -13.36 19.37
C LEU A 271 2.47 -12.01 19.75
N HIS A 272 3.33 -11.07 20.14
CA HIS A 272 2.92 -9.67 20.32
C HIS A 272 2.36 -9.12 19.00
N ARG A 273 1.12 -8.64 19.04
CA ARG A 273 0.42 -8.05 17.89
C ARG A 273 0.01 -6.63 18.28
N PRO A 274 0.61 -5.59 17.66
CA PRO A 274 0.25 -4.20 17.96
C PRO A 274 -1.25 -3.94 17.78
N TYR A 275 -1.84 -4.53 16.73
CA TYR A 275 -3.27 -4.55 16.45
C TYR A 275 -3.79 -6.00 16.38
N LYS A 276 -4.93 -6.27 17.02
CA LYS A 276 -5.61 -7.57 17.00
C LYS A 276 -7.03 -7.40 16.45
N VAL A 277 -7.37 -8.17 15.42
CA VAL A 277 -8.73 -8.22 14.88
C VAL A 277 -9.65 -8.83 15.95
N PRO A 278 -10.78 -8.19 16.29
CA PRO A 278 -11.64 -8.59 17.41
C PRO A 278 -12.43 -9.90 17.19
N LEU A 279 -12.28 -10.55 16.03
CA LEU A 279 -12.90 -11.84 15.72
C LEU A 279 -11.98 -12.98 16.13
N GLU A 280 -12.51 -14.10 16.62
CA GLU A 280 -11.75 -15.34 16.83
C GLU A 280 -11.14 -15.89 15.53
N THR A 281 -10.29 -16.92 15.61
CA THR A 281 -9.64 -17.51 14.43
C THR A 281 -10.66 -17.95 13.39
N PHE A 282 -11.75 -18.62 13.80
CA PHE A 282 -12.82 -19.02 12.88
C PHE A 282 -13.49 -17.81 12.21
N GLY A 283 -13.87 -16.78 12.99
CA GLY A 283 -14.48 -15.57 12.47
C GLY A 283 -13.57 -14.80 11.50
N ALA A 284 -12.27 -14.75 11.80
CA ALA A 284 -11.28 -14.14 10.91
C ALA A 284 -11.04 -14.96 9.63
N THR A 285 -11.10 -16.29 9.70
CA THR A 285 -11.08 -17.13 8.50
C THR A 285 -12.31 -16.88 7.64
N MET A 286 -13.51 -16.83 8.23
CA MET A 286 -14.74 -16.52 7.51
C MET A 286 -14.68 -15.13 6.84
N LEU A 287 -14.06 -14.15 7.50
CA LEU A 287 -13.85 -12.81 6.94
C LEU A 287 -12.96 -12.83 5.67
N CYS A 288 -11.98 -13.73 5.60
CA CYS A 288 -11.08 -13.86 4.45
C CYS A 288 -11.71 -14.61 3.26
N ILE A 289 -12.80 -15.37 3.45
CA ILE A 289 -13.38 -16.21 2.39
C ILE A 289 -13.96 -15.39 1.23
N PRO A 290 -14.84 -14.39 1.45
CA PRO A 290 -15.38 -13.59 0.35
C PRO A 290 -14.31 -12.90 -0.52
N PRO A 291 -13.31 -12.20 0.04
CA PRO A 291 -12.25 -11.62 -0.78
C PRO A 291 -11.40 -12.71 -1.45
N ALA A 292 -11.08 -13.82 -0.76
CA ALA A 292 -10.37 -14.94 -1.39
C ALA A 292 -11.11 -15.53 -2.60
N PHE A 293 -12.43 -15.66 -2.51
CA PHE A 293 -13.26 -16.10 -3.63
C PHE A 293 -13.18 -15.13 -4.81
N LEU A 294 -13.24 -13.81 -4.55
CA LEU A 294 -13.10 -12.80 -5.61
C LEU A 294 -11.71 -12.82 -6.24
N LEU A 295 -10.64 -12.99 -5.46
CA LEU A 295 -9.27 -13.14 -5.96
C LEU A 295 -9.16 -14.34 -6.90
N VAL A 296 -9.70 -15.49 -6.48
CA VAL A 296 -9.73 -16.71 -7.31
C VAL A 296 -10.57 -16.49 -8.57
N LEU A 297 -11.73 -15.83 -8.47
CA LEU A 297 -12.57 -15.52 -9.63
C LEU A 297 -11.83 -14.67 -10.66
N VAL A 298 -11.15 -13.60 -10.22
CA VAL A 298 -10.34 -12.74 -11.11
C VAL A 298 -9.22 -13.52 -11.78
N MET A 299 -8.54 -14.39 -11.04
CA MET A 299 -7.54 -15.29 -11.62
C MET A 299 -8.16 -16.24 -12.65
N CYS A 300 -9.30 -16.88 -12.34
CA CYS A 300 -10.04 -17.77 -13.24
C CYS A 300 -10.45 -17.08 -14.55
N LEU A 301 -10.80 -15.80 -14.47
CA LEU A 301 -11.16 -14.98 -15.63
C LEU A 301 -9.95 -14.47 -16.42
N ALA A 302 -8.72 -14.68 -15.98
CA ALA A 302 -7.55 -14.19 -16.70
C ALA A 302 -7.36 -14.89 -18.06
N SER A 303 -6.79 -14.18 -19.03
CA SER A 303 -6.47 -14.71 -20.35
C SER A 303 -5.36 -15.77 -20.30
N LEU A 304 -5.32 -16.67 -21.29
CA LEU A 304 -4.27 -17.69 -21.38
C LEU A 304 -2.86 -17.06 -21.41
N LYS A 305 -2.71 -15.91 -22.08
CA LYS A 305 -1.46 -15.14 -22.09
C LYS A 305 -1.06 -14.76 -20.66
N THR A 306 -2.00 -14.27 -19.86
CA THR A 306 -1.78 -13.91 -18.46
C THR A 306 -1.36 -15.11 -17.60
N TYR A 307 -2.00 -16.26 -17.77
CA TYR A 307 -1.61 -17.48 -17.07
C TYR A 307 -0.17 -17.90 -17.40
N LEU A 308 0.22 -17.89 -18.68
CA LEU A 308 1.56 -18.29 -19.10
C LEU A 308 2.62 -17.32 -18.58
N VAL A 309 2.41 -16.01 -18.77
CA VAL A 309 3.37 -14.97 -18.34
C VAL A 309 3.49 -14.94 -16.83
N SER A 310 2.36 -14.82 -16.12
CA SER A 310 2.35 -14.75 -14.65
C SER A 310 2.83 -16.05 -14.00
N GLY A 311 2.47 -17.20 -14.57
CA GLY A 311 2.98 -18.50 -14.14
C GLY A 311 4.50 -18.59 -14.28
N THR A 312 5.05 -18.11 -15.40
CA THR A 312 6.50 -18.07 -15.61
C THR A 312 7.18 -17.16 -14.59
N VAL A 313 6.61 -15.98 -14.30
CA VAL A 313 7.14 -15.05 -13.30
C VAL A 313 7.11 -15.67 -11.89
N ILE A 314 6.02 -16.35 -11.53
CA ILE A 314 5.90 -17.03 -10.24
C ILE A 314 6.95 -18.15 -10.13
N ILE A 315 7.08 -19.00 -11.14
CA ILE A 315 8.09 -20.07 -11.19
C ILE A 315 9.50 -19.48 -11.08
N PHE A 316 9.78 -18.41 -11.83
CA PHE A 316 11.05 -17.71 -11.74
C PHE A 316 11.30 -17.17 -10.33
N GLY A 317 10.30 -16.59 -9.66
CA GLY A 317 10.40 -16.16 -8.26
C GLY A 317 10.72 -17.30 -7.28
N PHE A 318 10.07 -18.47 -7.46
CA PHE A 318 10.39 -19.67 -6.68
C PHE A 318 11.80 -20.19 -6.91
N LEU A 319 12.33 -20.09 -8.14
CA LEU A 319 13.71 -20.47 -8.49
C LEU A 319 14.73 -19.42 -8.05
N LEU A 320 14.34 -18.15 -7.97
CA LEU A 320 15.19 -17.06 -7.51
C LEU A 320 15.52 -17.22 -6.03
N TYR A 321 14.59 -17.71 -5.20
CA TYR A 321 14.81 -17.89 -3.77
C TYR A 321 16.01 -18.81 -3.43
N PRO A 322 16.10 -20.06 -3.93
CA PRO A 322 17.26 -20.91 -3.67
C PRO A 322 18.54 -20.33 -4.30
N ALA A 323 18.45 -19.64 -5.44
CA ALA A 323 19.60 -18.94 -6.02
C ALA A 323 20.11 -17.83 -5.09
N LEU A 324 19.22 -17.04 -4.49
CA LEU A 324 19.56 -16.02 -3.48
C LEU A 324 20.18 -16.64 -2.23
N VAL A 325 19.64 -17.76 -1.75
CA VAL A 325 20.23 -18.50 -0.62
C VAL A 325 21.62 -19.02 -0.95
N HIS A 326 21.81 -19.55 -2.16
CA HIS A 326 23.13 -20.00 -2.62
C HIS A 326 24.12 -18.82 -2.71
N MET A 327 23.73 -17.71 -3.34
CA MET A 327 24.55 -16.49 -3.41
C MET A 327 24.90 -15.92 -2.03
N LYS A 328 23.98 -16.04 -1.06
CA LYS A 328 24.21 -15.66 0.33
C LYS A 328 25.25 -16.57 1.00
N ASN A 329 25.19 -17.88 0.77
CA ASN A 329 26.14 -18.84 1.31
C ASN A 329 27.54 -18.69 0.70
N GLU A 330 27.61 -18.45 -0.61
CA GLU A 330 28.86 -18.22 -1.35
C GLU A 330 29.41 -16.78 -1.19
N ARG A 331 28.73 -15.93 -0.41
CA ARG A 331 29.09 -14.52 -0.16
C ARG A 331 29.30 -13.68 -1.42
N TRP A 332 28.55 -13.97 -2.50
CA TRP A 332 28.61 -13.18 -3.73
C TRP A 332 28.15 -11.74 -3.52
N PHE A 333 27.19 -11.57 -2.61
CA PHE A 333 26.67 -10.27 -2.19
C PHE A 333 26.60 -10.20 -0.67
N GLN A 334 26.68 -8.99 -0.13
CA GLN A 334 26.41 -8.75 1.28
C GLN A 334 24.91 -8.82 1.53
N PHE A 335 24.50 -9.54 2.57
CA PHE A 335 23.12 -9.60 3.06
C PHE A 335 23.14 -9.15 4.52
N LYS A 336 22.15 -8.36 4.95
CA LYS A 336 22.00 -8.04 6.37
C LYS A 336 21.61 -9.30 7.15
N THR A 337 22.20 -9.47 8.32
CA THR A 337 21.77 -10.48 9.28
C THR A 337 20.61 -9.90 10.07
N ALA A 338 19.52 -10.66 10.23
CA ALA A 338 18.37 -10.23 11.02
C ALA A 338 18.84 -9.90 12.46
N GLY A 339 18.87 -8.61 12.81
CA GLY A 339 19.30 -8.14 14.14
C GLY A 339 20.36 -7.03 14.16
N GLU A 340 21.02 -6.69 13.04
CA GLU A 340 21.92 -5.53 13.01
C GLU A 340 21.12 -4.21 12.94
N PRO A 341 21.34 -3.24 13.86
CA PRO A 341 20.63 -1.97 13.82
C PRO A 341 20.96 -1.20 12.54
N SER A 342 19.93 -0.65 11.90
CA SER A 342 20.07 0.16 10.69
C SER A 342 20.94 1.38 10.98
N GLY A 343 22.19 1.36 10.53
CA GLY A 343 23.14 2.45 10.69
C GLY A 343 22.59 3.75 10.10
N ARG A 344 22.20 4.67 10.98
CA ARG A 344 22.07 6.09 10.67
C ARG A 344 23.49 6.59 10.35
N PHE A 345 23.67 7.28 9.23
CA PHE A 345 24.96 7.86 8.80
C PHE A 345 25.74 8.44 9.99
N LYS A 346 26.79 7.76 10.46
CA LYS A 346 27.87 8.38 11.22
C LYS A 346 28.73 9.09 10.18
N ASN A 347 28.68 10.42 10.19
CA ASN A 347 29.70 11.19 9.50
C ASN A 347 31.00 11.01 10.30
N ASP A 348 31.98 10.38 9.67
CA ASP A 348 33.34 10.32 10.17
C ASP A 348 33.98 11.71 10.07
N LEU A 349 33.91 12.45 11.16
CA LEU A 349 34.88 13.50 11.48
C LEU A 349 35.24 13.35 12.96
N GLU A 350 36.55 13.27 13.19
CA GLU A 350 37.30 13.36 14.44
C GLU A 350 37.57 12.06 15.22
N ASP A 351 38.83 11.61 15.05
CA ASP A 351 39.61 10.86 16.02
C ASP A 351 39.45 11.42 17.44
N GLN A 352 38.88 10.65 18.38
CA GLN A 352 39.34 10.56 19.78
C GLN A 352 39.00 9.19 20.38
N PRO A 353 39.88 8.60 21.20
CA PRO A 353 39.63 7.31 21.83
C PRO A 353 38.75 7.53 23.07
N VAL A 354 37.50 7.06 23.02
CA VAL A 354 36.62 7.04 24.20
C VAL A 354 36.51 5.60 24.71
N ALA A 355 36.73 5.48 26.01
CA ALA A 355 36.84 4.26 26.78
C ALA A 355 35.61 3.34 26.66
N SER A 356 35.86 2.05 26.84
CA SER A 356 34.88 0.98 26.92
C SER A 356 33.90 1.20 28.09
N GLU A 357 32.65 1.51 27.77
CA GLU A 357 31.50 1.31 28.66
C GLU A 357 30.71 0.08 28.16
N GLU A 358 30.50 -0.88 29.06
CA GLU A 358 29.66 -2.05 28.85
C GLU A 358 28.18 -1.64 28.68
N PRO A 359 27.33 -2.42 27.97
CA PRO A 359 25.96 -2.04 27.72
C PRO A 359 25.12 -2.16 29.00
N GLU A 360 24.48 -1.05 29.42
CA GLU A 360 23.41 -1.08 30.41
C GLU A 360 22.23 -1.92 29.91
N GLU A 361 21.89 -2.96 30.67
CA GLU A 361 20.64 -3.71 30.53
C GLU A 361 19.44 -2.78 30.80
N ILE A 362 18.63 -2.53 29.77
CA ILE A 362 17.34 -1.86 29.89
C ILE A 362 16.40 -2.82 30.66
N ASN A 363 16.25 -2.57 31.97
CA ASN A 363 15.29 -3.26 32.81
C ASN A 363 13.86 -2.77 32.48
N ASP A 364 13.04 -3.67 31.96
CA ASP A 364 11.61 -3.47 31.72
C ASP A 364 10.87 -3.41 33.09
N GLU A 365 10.47 -2.20 33.51
CA GLU A 365 9.71 -1.94 34.75
C GLU A 365 8.30 -2.59 34.80
N ALA A 366 7.91 -3.38 33.80
CA ALA A 366 6.65 -4.13 33.80
C ALA A 366 6.75 -5.52 34.46
N SER A 367 7.96 -5.98 34.83
CA SER A 367 8.18 -7.33 35.38
C SER A 367 8.27 -7.38 36.91
N THR A 368 8.39 -6.24 37.59
CA THR A 368 8.65 -6.15 39.03
C THR A 368 7.41 -6.21 39.93
N SER A 369 6.18 -6.24 39.40
CA SER A 369 4.97 -6.32 40.23
C SER A 369 4.43 -7.74 40.47
N LEU A 370 5.04 -8.79 39.89
CA LEU A 370 4.55 -10.18 39.99
C LEU A 370 5.41 -11.10 40.87
N LEU A 371 6.50 -10.62 41.47
CA LEU A 371 7.44 -11.45 42.24
C LEU A 371 7.58 -11.08 43.74
N SER A 372 6.73 -10.20 44.29
CA SER A 372 6.79 -9.80 45.71
C SER A 372 5.93 -10.63 46.67
N GLU A 373 5.18 -11.64 46.20
CA GLU A 373 4.34 -12.47 47.08
C GLU A 373 4.77 -13.95 47.12
N LEU A 374 5.97 -14.22 47.64
CA LEU A 374 6.33 -15.55 48.15
C LEU A 374 7.23 -15.42 49.39
N PRO A 375 6.76 -15.72 50.61
CA PRO A 375 7.64 -15.84 51.76
C PRO A 375 8.18 -17.27 51.83
N SER A 376 9.52 -17.42 51.76
CA SER A 376 10.18 -18.69 52.09
C SER A 376 10.96 -18.60 53.41
N SER A 377 10.51 -19.44 54.35
CA SER A 377 11.28 -20.21 55.35
C SER A 377 12.10 -19.48 56.43
N LYS A 378 11.67 -19.65 57.69
CA LYS A 378 12.57 -20.02 58.80
C LYS A 378 11.88 -21.04 59.73
N LYS A 379 12.36 -22.28 59.69
CA LYS A 379 12.33 -23.24 60.82
C LYS A 379 13.80 -23.50 61.18
N ASP A 380 14.23 -23.14 62.39
CA ASP A 380 14.70 -24.16 63.33
C ASP A 380 14.72 -23.64 64.78
N LYS A 381 14.71 -24.64 65.67
CA LYS A 381 14.34 -24.71 67.09
C LYS A 381 15.13 -23.85 68.08
N GLY A 382 14.49 -23.58 69.22
CA GLY A 382 15.07 -23.95 70.52
C GLY A 382 15.02 -22.91 71.66
N THR A 383 14.12 -23.17 72.61
CA THR A 383 14.42 -23.20 74.06
C THR A 383 14.27 -21.90 74.89
N GLN A 384 13.25 -21.96 75.78
CA GLN A 384 13.19 -21.51 77.19
C GLN A 384 12.67 -20.12 77.63
N ILE A 385 11.61 -20.22 78.46
CA ILE A 385 11.35 -19.59 79.78
C ILE A 385 10.46 -18.32 79.86
N SER A 386 9.27 -18.56 80.43
CA SER A 386 8.54 -17.82 81.50
C SER A 386 7.98 -16.42 81.27
N SER A 387 6.63 -16.29 81.39
CA SER A 387 5.94 -15.66 82.54
C SER A 387 4.61 -14.97 82.16
N GLY A 388 3.54 -15.27 82.93
CA GLY A 388 2.40 -14.37 83.20
C GLY A 388 1.21 -14.51 82.23
N ALA A 389 0.10 -15.17 82.60
CA ALA A 389 -1.05 -14.63 83.36
C ALA A 389 -1.86 -13.61 82.49
N THR A 390 -3.18 -13.64 82.29
CA THR A 390 -4.34 -13.98 83.14
C THR A 390 -5.61 -13.86 82.26
N THR A 391 -6.43 -14.92 82.23
CA THR A 391 -7.91 -15.01 82.31
C THR A 391 -8.77 -13.75 82.05
N LEU A 392 -9.84 -13.76 81.23
CA LEU A 392 -11.29 -14.02 81.51
C LEU A 392 -12.03 -13.23 80.38
N ASP A 393 -13.18 -13.55 79.82
CA ASP A 393 -14.22 -14.57 79.96
C ASP A 393 -14.95 -14.63 78.60
#